data_AF-A0A165MV32-F1
#
_entry.id   AF-A0A165MV32-F1
#
_cell.length_a   1.000
_cell.length_b   1.000
_cell.length_c   1.000
_cell.angle_alpha   90.00
_cell.angle_beta   90.00
_cell.angle_gamma   90.00
#
_symmetry.space_group_name_H-M   'P 1'
#
loop_
_entity.id
_entity.type
_entity.pdbx_description
1 polymer ?
#
loop_
_entity_poly.entity_id
_entity_poly.type
_entity_poly.pdbx_seq_one_letter_code
_entity_poly.pdbx_strand_id
1 'polypeptide(L)'
;MNPAYFAVISLQEILQTLVHEMVHAWQFHFGKPGRRGYHNREWADKMEAVGLMPSSNSAPGGARTGEKMGDYALEGGLFLAATEKLLAQGFGISWLDRIPVAVSETSTSATASGGTLGAPLGAEVSSLIHVPVDKNRSNRIKYRCPSCASQAWGKPNLRLLCGEMTCDAAPLLPADG
;
A
#
# COMPACT_ATOMS: atom_id res chain seq x y z
N MET A 1 1.70 -7.65 8.72
CA MET A 1 2.62 -6.50 8.52
C MET A 1 3.85 -6.93 7.72
N ASN A 2 4.38 -6.05 6.87
CA ASN A 2 5.53 -6.35 6.01
C ASN A 2 6.77 -5.54 6.47
N PRO A 3 7.85 -6.20 6.96
CA PRO A 3 9.03 -5.50 7.47
C PRO A 3 9.84 -4.75 6.42
N ALA A 4 9.63 -5.02 5.13
CA ALA A 4 10.27 -4.27 4.05
C ALA A 4 9.85 -2.79 3.99
N TYR A 5 8.77 -2.41 4.67
CA TYR A 5 8.36 -1.01 4.79
C TYR A 5 8.95 -0.32 6.02
N PHE A 6 9.41 -1.05 7.03
CA PHE A 6 9.75 -0.46 8.34
C PHE A 6 10.91 0.53 8.25
N ALA A 7 11.83 0.34 7.31
CA ALA A 7 12.95 1.26 7.11
C ALA A 7 12.57 2.58 6.42
N VAL A 8 11.39 2.66 5.79
CA VAL A 8 11.03 3.73 4.85
C VAL A 8 9.74 4.49 5.19
N ILE A 9 8.98 4.02 6.18
CA ILE A 9 7.80 4.73 6.72
C ILE A 9 8.01 5.06 8.21
N SER A 10 7.22 6.00 8.73
CA SER A 10 7.28 6.39 10.14
C SER A 10 6.75 5.28 11.05
N LEU A 11 7.18 5.30 12.32
CA LEU A 11 6.66 4.37 13.32
C LEU A 11 5.15 4.52 13.53
N GLN A 12 4.61 5.74 13.37
CA GLN A 12 3.17 5.98 13.40
C GLN A 12 2.44 5.24 12.28
N GLU A 13 2.94 5.26 11.04
CA GLU A 13 2.32 4.55 9.91
C GLU A 13 2.39 3.02 10.08
N ILE A 14 3.48 2.50 10.68
CA ILE A 14 3.57 1.07 11.05
C ILE A 14 2.50 0.72 12.09
N LEU A 15 2.36 1.53 13.13
CA LEU A 15 1.38 1.32 14.20
C LEU A 15 -0.06 1.49 13.69
N GLN A 16 -0.30 2.40 12.75
CA GLN A 16 -1.59 2.56 12.08
C GLN A 16 -1.97 1.28 11.32
N THR A 17 -1.03 0.74 10.54
CA THR A 17 -1.22 -0.55 9.85
C THR A 17 -1.49 -1.68 10.84
N LEU A 18 -0.77 -1.72 11.97
CA LEU A 18 -1.02 -2.71 13.02
C LEU A 18 -2.44 -2.61 13.56
N VAL A 19 -2.91 -1.41 13.89
CA VAL A 19 -4.24 -1.18 14.46
C VAL A 19 -5.35 -1.50 13.44
N HIS A 20 -5.16 -1.18 12.17
CA HIS A 20 -6.06 -1.59 11.08
C HIS A 20 -6.27 -3.12 11.08
N GLU A 21 -5.18 -3.89 11.10
CA GLU A 21 -5.24 -5.34 11.13
C GLU A 21 -5.81 -5.88 12.44
N MET A 22 -5.60 -5.19 13.57
CA MET A 22 -6.24 -5.52 14.85
C MET A 22 -7.76 -5.33 14.81
N VAL A 23 -8.27 -4.34 14.06
CA VAL A 23 -9.72 -4.16 13.87
C VAL A 23 -10.29 -5.31 13.05
N HIS A 24 -9.58 -5.80 12.04
CA HIS A 24 -9.97 -7.05 11.35
C HIS A 24 -10.02 -8.24 12.31
N ALA A 25 -8.99 -8.43 13.14
CA ALA A 25 -8.96 -9.52 14.11
C ALA A 25 -10.10 -9.40 15.15
N TRP A 26 -10.37 -8.19 15.63
CA TRP A 26 -11.51 -7.91 16.51
C TRP A 26 -12.84 -8.29 15.85
N GLN A 27 -13.06 -7.86 14.60
CA GLN A 27 -14.31 -8.16 13.90
C GLN A 27 -14.47 -9.66 13.67
N PHE A 28 -13.38 -10.37 13.33
CA PHE A 28 -13.42 -11.81 13.16
C PHE A 28 -13.85 -12.54 14.45
N HIS A 29 -13.39 -12.07 15.61
CA HIS A 29 -13.65 -12.73 16.88
C HIS A 29 -14.98 -12.31 17.54
N PHE A 30 -15.36 -11.04 17.43
CA PHE A 30 -16.48 -10.45 18.19
C PHE A 30 -17.60 -9.86 17.32
N GLY A 31 -17.36 -9.70 16.01
CA GLY A 31 -18.26 -9.05 15.08
C GLY A 31 -18.86 -9.99 14.06
N LYS A 32 -19.34 -9.40 12.96
CA LYS A 32 -19.95 -10.07 11.81
C LYS A 32 -19.23 -9.61 10.54
N PRO A 33 -18.09 -10.23 10.20
CA PRO A 33 -17.39 -9.90 8.97
C PRO A 33 -18.30 -10.14 7.76
N GLY A 34 -18.19 -9.26 6.77
CA GLY A 34 -18.95 -9.36 5.53
C GLY A 34 -18.37 -10.41 4.57
N ARG A 35 -18.68 -10.23 3.28
CA ARG A 35 -18.03 -10.99 2.20
C ARG A 35 -16.50 -10.83 2.28
N ARG A 36 -15.76 -11.86 1.88
CA ARG A 36 -14.29 -11.89 1.94
C ARG A 36 -13.69 -10.63 1.30
N GLY A 37 -12.84 -9.93 2.06
CA GLY A 37 -12.14 -8.72 1.61
C GLY A 37 -12.97 -7.44 1.62
N TYR A 38 -14.27 -7.49 1.93
CA TYR A 38 -15.09 -6.29 2.01
C TYR A 38 -15.14 -5.73 3.43
N HIS A 39 -14.75 -4.48 3.55
CA HIS A 39 -14.80 -3.67 4.75
C HIS A 39 -16.21 -3.11 4.91
N ASN A 40 -17.00 -3.75 5.78
CA ASN A 40 -18.39 -3.38 6.01
C ASN A 40 -18.49 -2.24 7.05
N ARG A 41 -19.73 -1.84 7.34
CA ARG A 41 -20.01 -0.74 8.27
C ARG A 41 -19.56 -1.02 9.71
N GLU A 42 -19.68 -2.26 10.20
CA GLU A 42 -19.24 -2.60 11.57
C GLU A 42 -17.72 -2.46 11.73
N TRP A 43 -16.96 -2.89 10.71
CA TRP A 43 -15.51 -2.66 10.66
C TRP A 43 -15.20 -1.16 10.64
N ALA A 44 -15.90 -0.38 9.80
CA ALA A 44 -15.69 1.04 9.68
C ALA A 44 -16.00 1.80 10.98
N ASP A 45 -17.10 1.46 11.63
CA ASP A 45 -17.49 2.03 12.92
C ASP A 45 -16.45 1.70 14.01
N LYS A 46 -15.85 0.51 13.97
CA LYS A 46 -14.76 0.16 14.89
C LYS A 46 -13.46 0.92 14.60
N MET A 47 -13.08 1.09 13.34
CA MET A 47 -11.92 1.91 12.95
C MET A 47 -12.05 3.32 13.53
N GLU A 48 -13.20 3.96 13.33
CA GLU A 48 -13.46 5.30 13.88
C GLU A 48 -13.44 5.32 15.40
N ALA A 49 -14.03 4.31 16.04
CA ALA A 49 -14.03 4.20 17.49
C ALA A 49 -12.61 4.03 18.08
N VAL A 50 -11.63 3.54 17.31
CA VAL A 50 -10.22 3.49 17.74
C VAL A 50 -9.40 4.69 17.28
N GLY A 51 -10.01 5.66 16.59
CA GLY A 51 -9.36 6.90 16.14
C GLY A 51 -8.74 6.83 14.74
N LEU A 52 -9.12 5.85 13.91
CA LEU A 52 -8.73 5.75 12.50
C LEU A 52 -9.95 5.94 11.59
N MET A 53 -9.90 6.89 10.67
CA MET A 53 -10.98 7.08 9.70
C MET A 53 -10.76 6.19 8.47
N PRO A 54 -11.60 5.18 8.21
CA PRO A 54 -11.50 4.39 7.00
C PRO A 54 -11.87 5.22 5.76
N SER A 55 -11.10 5.08 4.69
CA SER A 55 -11.32 5.84 3.46
C SER A 55 -10.89 5.07 2.21
N SER A 56 -11.75 5.07 1.19
CA SER A 56 -11.48 4.43 -0.11
C SER A 56 -10.35 5.10 -0.91
N ASN A 57 -9.92 6.30 -0.53
CA ASN A 57 -8.81 7.04 -1.15
C ASN A 57 -7.74 7.46 -0.12
N SER A 58 -7.77 6.89 1.08
CA SER A 58 -6.88 7.23 2.21
C SER A 58 -6.87 8.73 2.60
N ALA A 59 -7.91 9.47 2.21
CA ALA A 59 -8.04 10.91 2.46
C ALA A 59 -9.47 11.29 2.88
N PRO A 60 -9.69 12.49 3.44
CA PRO A 60 -11.03 12.98 3.73
C PRO A 60 -11.95 12.97 2.51
N GLY A 61 -13.22 12.61 2.72
CA GLY A 61 -14.24 12.55 1.66
C GLY A 61 -14.28 11.23 0.87
N GLY A 62 -13.35 10.29 1.11
CA GLY A 62 -13.48 8.93 0.60
C GLY A 62 -14.63 8.15 1.25
N ALA A 63 -15.13 7.11 0.57
CA ALA A 63 -16.15 6.24 1.14
C ALA A 63 -15.57 5.47 2.33
N ARG A 64 -16.38 5.19 3.36
CA ARG A 64 -15.96 4.50 4.60
C ARG A 64 -15.91 2.97 4.47
N THR A 65 -16.47 2.40 3.39
CA THR A 65 -16.62 0.95 3.18
C THR A 65 -16.27 0.57 1.74
N GLY A 66 -15.72 -0.62 1.52
CA GLY A 66 -15.26 -1.03 0.20
C GLY A 66 -14.45 -2.33 0.20
N GLU A 67 -14.07 -2.82 -0.98
CA GLU A 67 -13.16 -3.99 -1.09
C GLU A 67 -11.71 -3.64 -0.81
N LYS A 68 -11.31 -2.41 -1.11
CA LYS A 68 -9.95 -1.90 -0.88
C LYS A 68 -10.09 -0.60 -0.13
N MET A 69 -9.63 -0.61 1.10
CA MET A 69 -9.75 0.50 2.03
C MET A 69 -8.36 0.84 2.55
N GLY A 70 -8.04 2.12 2.54
CA GLY A 70 -7.03 2.67 3.43
C GLY A 70 -7.70 3.35 4.60
N ASP A 71 -6.93 4.12 5.34
CA ASP A 71 -7.39 4.91 6.46
C ASP A 71 -6.40 6.06 6.74
N TYR A 72 -6.84 7.00 7.56
CA TYR A 72 -6.00 8.06 8.10
C TYR A 72 -6.32 8.29 9.57
N ALA A 73 -5.31 8.74 10.33
CA ALA A 73 -5.49 9.04 11.74
C ALA A 73 -6.42 10.25 11.93
N LEU A 74 -7.38 10.15 12.84
CA LEU A 74 -8.21 11.28 13.24
C LEU A 74 -7.44 12.20 14.18
N GLU A 75 -7.45 13.50 13.89
CA GLU A 75 -6.87 14.52 14.75
C GLU A 75 -7.55 14.50 16.13
N GLY A 76 -6.74 14.46 17.20
CA GLY A 76 -7.23 14.30 18.57
C GLY A 76 -7.85 12.92 18.88
N GLY A 77 -7.76 11.96 17.96
CA GLY A 77 -8.32 10.61 18.11
C GLY A 77 -7.53 9.71 19.06
N LEU A 78 -8.18 8.62 19.51
CA LEU A 78 -7.60 7.66 20.45
C LEU A 78 -6.31 7.00 19.95
N PHE A 79 -6.23 6.73 18.64
CA PHE A 79 -5.03 6.17 18.02
C PHE A 79 -3.81 7.07 18.22
N LEU A 80 -3.92 8.37 17.89
CA LEU A 80 -2.80 9.31 18.04
C LEU A 80 -2.42 9.47 19.51
N ALA A 81 -3.39 9.62 20.41
CA ALA A 81 -3.12 9.75 21.84
C ALA A 81 -2.42 8.51 22.42
N ALA A 82 -2.84 7.30 22.03
CA ALA A 82 -2.20 6.06 22.47
C ALA A 82 -0.80 5.89 21.86
N THR A 83 -0.64 6.27 20.59
CA THR A 83 0.65 6.23 19.89
C THR A 83 1.65 7.19 20.54
N GLU A 84 1.28 8.45 20.75
CA GLU A 84 2.12 9.44 21.43
C GLU A 84 2.56 8.94 22.80
N LYS A 85 1.63 8.42 23.60
CA LYS A 85 1.94 7.84 24.92
C LYS A 85 2.92 6.67 24.84
N LEU A 86 2.78 5.79 23.86
CA LEU A 86 3.68 4.65 23.66
C LEU A 86 5.08 5.11 23.24
N LEU A 87 5.17 6.07 22.31
CA LEU A 87 6.44 6.60 21.83
C LEU A 87 7.18 7.41 22.90
N ALA A 88 6.45 8.12 23.76
CA ALA A 88 7.02 8.80 24.92
C ALA A 88 7.69 7.85 25.94
N GLN A 89 7.38 6.55 25.89
CA GLN A 89 8.05 5.52 26.69
C GLN A 89 9.36 5.03 26.07
N GLY A 90 9.78 5.60 24.93
CA GLY A 90 10.95 5.14 24.17
C GLY A 90 10.70 3.86 23.37
N PHE A 91 9.43 3.54 23.10
CA PHE A 91 9.10 2.40 22.25
C PHE A 91 9.67 2.59 20.84
N GLY A 92 10.31 1.55 20.33
CA GLY A 92 10.81 1.47 18.97
C GLY A 92 10.82 0.03 18.49
N ILE A 93 10.85 -0.14 17.18
CA ILE A 93 11.04 -1.45 16.56
C ILE A 93 12.53 -1.61 16.24
N SER A 94 13.17 -2.64 16.79
CA SER A 94 14.62 -2.85 16.68
C SER A 94 15.03 -3.72 15.50
N TRP A 95 14.10 -4.09 14.64
CA TRP A 95 14.31 -5.01 13.51
C TRP A 95 13.58 -4.51 12.26
N LEU A 96 14.20 -4.72 11.10
CA LEU A 96 13.67 -4.32 9.79
C LEU A 96 14.20 -5.27 8.72
N ASP A 97 13.57 -5.26 7.55
CA ASP A 97 14.13 -5.97 6.39
C ASP A 97 15.35 -5.23 5.84
N ARG A 98 16.42 -5.95 5.53
CA ARG A 98 17.64 -5.41 4.93
C ARG A 98 17.40 -4.87 3.51
N ILE A 99 16.37 -5.38 2.83
CA ILE A 99 15.97 -4.98 1.48
C ILE A 99 14.60 -4.29 1.59
N PRO A 100 14.56 -2.97 1.86
CA PRO A 100 13.30 -2.25 1.93
C PRO A 100 12.58 -2.20 0.58
N VAL A 101 11.31 -1.84 0.60
CA VAL A 101 10.60 -1.49 -0.64
C VAL A 101 11.11 -0.15 -1.15
N ALA A 102 11.31 -0.05 -2.47
CA ALA A 102 11.49 1.23 -3.14
C ALA A 102 10.21 2.05 -2.98
N VAL A 103 10.27 3.14 -2.22
CA VAL A 103 9.18 4.12 -2.17
C VAL A 103 9.55 5.28 -3.07
N SER A 104 8.79 5.44 -4.15
CA SER A 104 8.71 6.73 -4.84
C SER A 104 8.16 7.74 -3.83
N GLU A 105 8.78 8.92 -3.71
CA GLU A 105 8.52 9.99 -2.71
C GLU A 105 7.06 10.48 -2.63
N THR A 106 6.17 9.90 -3.41
CA THR A 106 4.78 10.30 -3.63
C THR A 106 3.76 9.63 -2.72
N SER A 107 4.17 8.69 -1.85
CA SER A 107 3.23 7.95 -0.97
C SER A 107 3.27 8.36 0.50
N THR A 108 4.14 9.29 0.89
CA THR A 108 4.09 9.90 2.21
C THR A 108 2.83 10.75 2.28
N SER A 109 1.76 10.22 2.87
CA SER A 109 0.61 11.04 3.24
C SER A 109 1.13 12.18 4.10
N ALA A 110 1.08 13.39 3.58
CA ALA A 110 1.52 14.60 4.25
C ALA A 110 0.63 14.87 5.47
N THR A 111 0.85 14.16 6.57
CA THR A 111 0.45 14.59 7.90
C THR A 111 1.45 15.64 8.36
N ALA A 112 1.23 16.88 7.93
CA ALA A 112 1.82 18.03 8.57
C ALA A 112 1.15 18.23 9.93
N SER A 113 1.87 17.96 11.03
CA SER A 113 1.73 18.62 12.35
C SER A 113 2.72 18.05 13.38
N GLY A 114 3.73 18.87 13.71
CA GLY A 114 4.31 19.02 15.06
C GLY A 114 4.82 17.77 15.79
N GLY A 115 6.08 17.41 15.57
CA GLY A 115 6.85 16.51 16.44
C GLY A 115 7.85 15.69 15.65
N THR A 116 8.99 15.35 16.25
CA THR A 116 10.10 14.52 15.71
C THR A 116 9.71 13.07 15.35
N LEU A 117 8.45 12.81 15.01
CA LEU A 117 7.85 11.50 14.76
C LEU A 117 7.77 11.14 13.27
N GLY A 118 8.10 12.08 12.37
CA GLY A 118 8.00 11.92 10.92
C GLY A 118 9.23 11.33 10.22
N ALA A 119 10.30 11.01 10.96
CA ALA A 119 11.48 10.40 10.35
C ALA A 119 11.27 8.89 10.15
N PRO A 120 11.70 8.33 9.00
CA PRO A 120 11.67 6.88 8.80
C PRO A 120 12.56 6.20 9.85
N LEU A 121 12.10 5.05 10.36
CA LEU A 121 12.80 4.29 11.41
C LEU A 121 14.24 3.90 11.01
N GLY A 122 14.53 3.82 9.71
CA GLY A 122 15.83 3.47 9.16
C GLY A 122 16.89 4.58 9.11
N ALA A 123 16.58 5.81 9.57
CA ALA A 123 17.49 6.95 9.45
C ALA A 123 18.88 6.70 10.07
N GLU A 124 18.94 5.99 11.21
CA GLU A 124 20.18 5.69 11.95
C GLU A 124 20.98 4.50 11.38
N VAL A 125 20.39 3.68 10.51
CA VAL A 125 21.03 2.47 9.92
C VAL A 125 21.12 2.53 8.40
N SER A 126 21.13 3.73 7.85
CA SER A 126 21.19 4.01 6.40
C SER A 126 22.28 3.21 5.66
N SER A 127 23.44 2.98 6.30
CA SER A 127 24.56 2.21 5.73
C SER A 127 24.30 0.70 5.59
N LEU A 128 23.30 0.14 6.27
CA LEU A 128 22.93 -1.28 6.20
C LEU A 128 21.74 -1.54 5.26
N ILE A 129 21.08 -0.49 4.80
CA ILE A 129 19.84 -0.54 4.01
C ILE A 129 20.19 -0.60 2.51
N HIS A 130 19.77 -1.67 1.82
CA HIS A 130 19.89 -1.76 0.36
C HIS A 130 18.61 -1.26 -0.30
N VAL A 131 18.53 0.02 -0.66
CA VAL A 131 17.40 0.56 -1.41
C VAL A 131 17.35 -0.11 -2.79
N PRO A 132 16.37 -0.96 -3.08
CA PRO A 132 16.28 -1.58 -4.39
C PRO A 132 15.86 -0.52 -5.40
N VAL A 133 16.50 -0.53 -6.57
CA VAL A 133 16.03 0.24 -7.72
C VAL A 133 14.71 -0.40 -8.19
N ASP A 134 13.67 0.42 -8.35
CA ASP A 134 12.36 -0.01 -8.82
C ASP A 134 12.50 -0.65 -10.22
N LYS A 135 12.59 -1.98 -10.26
CA LYS A 135 12.47 -2.74 -11.49
C LYS A 135 10.99 -3.01 -11.70
N ASN A 136 10.47 -2.63 -12.87
CA ASN A 136 9.10 -2.90 -13.29
C ASN A 136 8.70 -4.35 -12.90
N ARG A 137 7.79 -4.47 -11.91
CA ARG A 137 7.36 -5.76 -11.34
C ARG A 137 6.56 -6.60 -12.34
N SER A 138 6.08 -5.98 -13.42
CA SER A 138 5.43 -6.71 -14.50
C SER A 138 6.50 -7.45 -15.30
N ASN A 139 6.58 -8.76 -15.09
CA ASN A 139 7.27 -9.68 -16.02
C ASN A 139 6.55 -9.79 -17.38
N ARG A 140 5.74 -8.80 -17.76
CA ARG A 140 4.98 -8.73 -19.00
C ARG A 140 5.38 -7.49 -19.77
N ILE A 141 5.66 -7.67 -21.06
CA ILE A 141 5.88 -6.61 -22.03
C ILE A 141 4.65 -6.44 -22.91
N LYS A 142 4.52 -5.26 -23.49
CA LYS A 142 3.43 -4.92 -24.41
C LYS A 142 3.79 -5.35 -25.82
N TYR A 143 2.84 -5.98 -26.49
CA TYR A 143 2.89 -6.37 -27.89
C TYR A 143 1.85 -5.56 -28.65
N ARG A 144 2.19 -5.08 -29.86
CA ARG A 144 1.28 -4.30 -30.71
C ARG A 144 1.28 -4.83 -32.13
N CYS A 145 0.09 -5.02 -32.69
CA CYS A 145 -0.07 -5.35 -34.11
C CYS A 145 0.28 -4.12 -34.95
N PRO A 146 1.18 -4.24 -35.95
CA PRO A 146 1.53 -3.10 -36.81
C PRO A 146 0.38 -2.67 -37.73
N SER A 147 -0.56 -3.57 -38.03
CA SER A 147 -1.65 -3.33 -38.99
C SER A 147 -2.88 -2.67 -38.37
N CYS A 148 -3.41 -3.22 -37.27
CA CYS A 148 -4.64 -2.71 -36.62
C CYS A 148 -4.40 -2.04 -35.27
N ALA A 149 -3.16 -1.95 -34.82
CA ALA A 149 -2.78 -1.39 -33.51
C ALA A 149 -3.34 -2.12 -32.27
N SER A 150 -4.00 -3.27 -32.41
CA SER A 150 -4.41 -4.12 -31.27
C SER A 150 -3.23 -4.47 -30.37
N GLN A 151 -3.48 -4.58 -29.06
CA GLN A 151 -2.45 -4.70 -28.04
C GLN A 151 -2.68 -5.94 -27.17
N ALA A 152 -1.58 -6.57 -26.76
CA ALA A 152 -1.58 -7.68 -25.81
C ALA A 152 -0.41 -7.54 -24.82
N TRP A 153 -0.55 -8.07 -23.61
CA TRP A 153 0.51 -8.11 -22.60
C TRP A 153 0.89 -9.56 -22.29
N GLY A 154 2.16 -9.90 -22.41
CA GLY A 154 2.65 -11.27 -22.24
C GLY A 154 4.08 -11.33 -21.75
N LYS A 155 4.54 -12.53 -21.38
CA LYS A 155 5.95 -12.76 -21.02
C LYS A 155 6.88 -12.33 -22.17
N PRO A 156 8.13 -11.92 -21.89
CA PRO A 156 9.12 -11.68 -22.93
C PRO A 156 9.23 -12.87 -23.90
N ASN A 157 9.51 -12.57 -25.17
CA ASN A 157 9.68 -13.56 -26.26
C ASN A 157 8.42 -14.40 -26.60
N LEU A 158 7.24 -14.02 -26.12
CA LEU A 158 5.99 -14.61 -26.58
C LEU A 158 5.76 -14.28 -28.08
N ARG A 159 5.35 -15.27 -28.85
CA ARG A 159 5.02 -15.13 -30.28
C ARG A 159 3.50 -15.06 -30.41
N LEU A 160 2.99 -13.91 -30.82
CA LEU A 160 1.57 -13.63 -30.97
C LEU A 160 1.25 -13.25 -32.41
N LEU A 161 0.12 -13.74 -32.93
CA LEU A 161 -0.41 -13.38 -34.25
C LEU A 161 -1.73 -12.64 -34.06
N CYS A 162 -1.99 -11.66 -34.92
CA CYS A 162 -3.23 -10.88 -34.89
C CYS A 162 -4.39 -11.71 -35.46
N GLY A 163 -5.49 -11.82 -34.71
CA GLY A 163 -6.70 -12.54 -35.13
C GLY A 163 -7.65 -11.74 -36.03
N GLU A 164 -7.32 -10.49 -36.35
CA GLU A 164 -8.14 -9.65 -37.22
C GLU A 164 -7.97 -10.09 -38.68
N MET A 165 -9.08 -10.22 -39.41
CA MET A 165 -9.06 -10.76 -40.78
C MET A 165 -8.27 -9.88 -41.74
N THR A 166 -8.30 -8.56 -41.54
CA THR A 166 -7.56 -7.59 -42.36
C THR A 166 -6.08 -7.53 -42.05
N CYS A 167 -5.62 -8.23 -41.02
CA CYS A 167 -4.23 -8.20 -40.56
C CYS A 167 -3.43 -9.44 -41.01
N ASP A 168 -4.06 -10.42 -41.67
CA ASP A 168 -3.40 -11.61 -42.22
C ASP A 168 -2.41 -12.28 -41.25
N ALA A 169 -2.89 -12.54 -40.02
CA ALA A 169 -2.06 -13.11 -38.95
C ALA A 169 -0.77 -12.33 -38.64
N ALA A 170 -0.75 -11.01 -38.86
CA ALA A 170 0.43 -10.18 -38.61
C ALA A 170 1.00 -10.42 -37.20
N PRO A 171 2.33 -10.61 -37.07
CA PRO A 171 2.95 -10.81 -35.78
C PRO A 171 2.82 -9.53 -34.94
N LEU A 172 2.37 -9.66 -33.70
CA LEU A 172 2.44 -8.54 -32.77
C LEU A 172 3.90 -8.36 -32.34
N LEU A 173 4.42 -7.15 -32.50
CA LEU A 173 5.80 -6.80 -32.16
C LEU A 173 5.86 -6.20 -30.75
N PRO A 174 6.96 -6.38 -30.00
CA PRO A 174 7.20 -5.63 -28.78
C PRO A 174 7.05 -4.14 -29.06
N ALA A 175 6.17 -3.48 -28.33
CA ALA A 175 6.14 -2.03 -28.30
C ALA A 175 7.13 -1.59 -27.22
N ASP A 176 8.19 -0.88 -27.62
CA ASP A 176 9.05 -0.20 -26.66
C ASP A 176 8.15 0.69 -25.78
N GLY A 177 8.26 0.48 -24.46
CA GLY A 177 7.46 1.17 -23.45
C GLY A 177 7.93 2.59 -23.22
#